data_AF-A0A2I1FGF8-F1
#
_entry.id   AF-A0A2I1FGF8-F1
#
_cell.length_a   1.000
_cell.length_b   1.000
_cell.length_c   1.000
_cell.angle_alpha   90.00
_cell.angle_beta   90.00
_cell.angle_gamma   90.00
#
_symmetry.space_group_name_H-M   'P 1'
#
loop_
_entity.id
_entity.type
_entity.pdbx_description
1 polymer ?
#
loop_
_entity_poly.entity_id
_entity_poly.type
_entity_poly.pdbx_seq_one_letter_code
_entity_poly.pdbx_strand_id
1 'polypeptide(L)'
;MAKLSTLIIILAIVASAHAAAVWLRRATPQTVTVESEEVFCSFLPKTPGEEIGDSEDDAIPFCTEANPANAPGAKKFPNGFIKSANFAKGKGFVQITGTIDRTKYKLKKSDGGGQYDTKAPSGAVCKGFKNFVNLVEPDINTFCIRCCTDTKKCNTGKSTEGCAVVVPGDYS
;
A
#
# COMPACT_ATOMS: atom_id res chain seq x y z
N MET A 1 27.61 -37.19 -69.50
CA MET A 1 26.14 -37.23 -69.66
C MET A 1 25.55 -37.97 -68.49
N ALA A 2 24.83 -37.28 -67.60
CA ALA A 2 23.79 -37.84 -66.74
C ALA A 2 23.11 -36.65 -66.03
N LYS A 3 21.93 -36.28 -66.52
CA LYS A 3 21.01 -35.37 -65.83
C LYS A 3 20.35 -36.18 -64.71
N LEU A 4 20.39 -35.71 -63.47
CA LEU A 4 19.62 -36.31 -62.39
C LEU A 4 18.67 -35.25 -61.82
N SER A 5 17.39 -35.58 -61.91
CA SER A 5 16.23 -34.74 -61.66
C SER A 5 16.18 -34.19 -60.23
N THR A 6 15.91 -32.89 -60.13
CA THR A 6 15.55 -32.23 -58.89
C THR A 6 14.10 -32.57 -58.54
N LEU A 7 13.88 -33.39 -57.50
CA LEU A 7 12.56 -33.54 -56.86
C LEU A 7 12.40 -32.40 -55.84
N ILE A 8 11.47 -31.48 -56.08
CA ILE A 8 11.09 -30.45 -55.11
C ILE A 8 9.96 -31.03 -54.24
N ILE A 9 10.28 -31.40 -53.01
CA ILE A 9 9.29 -31.75 -51.99
C ILE A 9 8.88 -30.45 -51.29
N ILE A 10 7.68 -29.95 -51.59
CA ILE A 10 7.09 -28.80 -50.91
C ILE A 10 6.52 -29.30 -49.58
N LEU A 11 7.27 -29.12 -48.49
CA LEU A 11 6.78 -29.37 -47.14
C LEU A 11 6.02 -28.11 -46.67
N ALA A 12 4.69 -28.13 -46.77
CA ALA A 12 3.85 -27.07 -46.21
C ALA A 12 3.86 -27.17 -44.68
N ILE A 13 4.69 -26.35 -44.03
CA ILE A 13 4.69 -26.21 -42.57
C ILE A 13 3.47 -25.37 -42.18
N VAL A 14 2.42 -26.00 -41.67
CA VAL A 14 1.29 -25.31 -41.06
C VAL A 14 1.73 -24.82 -39.67
N ALA A 15 2.27 -23.60 -39.60
CA ALA A 15 2.54 -22.94 -38.34
C ALA A 15 1.23 -22.55 -37.66
N SER A 16 0.72 -23.41 -36.77
CA SER A 16 -0.41 -23.07 -35.90
C SER A 16 0.07 -22.12 -34.81
N ALA A 17 -0.05 -20.81 -35.06
CA ALA A 17 0.20 -19.77 -34.08
C ALA A 17 -0.90 -19.82 -32.99
N HIS A 18 -0.66 -20.60 -31.94
CA HIS A 18 -1.40 -20.47 -30.69
C HIS A 18 -0.90 -19.19 -30.01
N ALA A 19 -1.57 -18.07 -30.29
CA ALA A 19 -1.38 -16.85 -29.52
C ALA A 19 -1.90 -17.11 -28.10
N ALA A 20 -1.01 -17.56 -27.22
CA ALA A 20 -1.27 -17.54 -25.79
C ALA A 20 -1.42 -16.07 -25.39
N ALA A 21 -2.65 -15.64 -25.14
CA ALA A 21 -2.92 -14.34 -24.55
C ALA A 21 -2.32 -14.33 -23.14
N VAL A 22 -1.09 -13.84 -23.01
CA VAL A 22 -0.48 -13.55 -21.72
C VAL A 22 -1.24 -12.37 -21.14
N TRP A 23 -2.27 -12.67 -20.36
CA TRP A 23 -2.88 -11.70 -19.46
C TRP A 23 -1.82 -11.30 -18.44
N LEU A 24 -1.06 -10.23 -18.74
CA LEU A 24 -0.34 -9.48 -17.72
C LEU A 24 -1.40 -9.02 -16.72
N ARG A 25 -1.50 -9.73 -15.60
CA ARG A 25 -2.22 -9.25 -14.43
C ARG A 25 -1.55 -7.92 -14.06
N ARG A 26 -2.17 -6.80 -14.43
CA ARG A 26 -1.77 -5.50 -13.90
C ARG A 26 -1.78 -5.64 -12.38
N ALA A 27 -0.63 -5.38 -11.74
CA ALA A 27 -0.55 -5.37 -10.30
C ALA A 27 -1.66 -4.46 -9.77
N THR A 28 -2.50 -4.97 -8.86
CA THR A 28 -3.53 -4.17 -8.23
C THR A 28 -2.83 -3.01 -7.51
N PRO A 29 -3.19 -1.74 -7.79
CA PRO A 29 -2.57 -0.60 -7.13
C PRO A 29 -2.72 -0.73 -5.61
N GLN A 30 -1.64 -0.45 -4.88
CA GLN A 30 -1.64 -0.47 -3.42
C GLN A 30 -2.41 0.77 -2.93
N THR A 31 -3.73 0.66 -2.86
CA THR A 31 -4.62 1.81 -2.61
C THR A 31 -5.02 1.87 -1.15
N VAL A 32 -4.91 3.04 -0.55
CA VAL A 32 -5.52 3.39 0.74
C VAL A 32 -6.64 4.40 0.55
N THR A 33 -7.61 4.41 1.46
CA THR A 33 -8.67 5.43 1.52
C THR A 33 -8.79 5.99 2.93
N VAL A 34 -9.27 7.23 3.05
CA VAL A 34 -9.55 7.91 4.32
C VAL A 34 -10.84 8.69 4.13
N GLU A 35 -11.95 8.15 4.63
CA GLU A 35 -13.31 8.70 4.44
C GLU A 35 -13.95 9.08 5.77
N SER A 36 -13.76 8.27 6.80
CA SER A 36 -14.22 8.49 8.17
C SER A 36 -13.42 7.62 9.16
N GLU A 37 -13.72 7.72 10.45
CA GLU A 37 -13.17 6.84 11.50
C GLU A 37 -13.59 5.37 11.32
N GLU A 38 -14.69 5.12 10.62
CA GLU A 38 -15.21 3.79 10.34
C GLU A 38 -14.74 3.25 8.99
N VAL A 39 -14.30 4.12 8.08
CA VAL A 39 -13.90 3.78 6.71
C VAL A 39 -12.56 4.43 6.39
N PHE A 40 -11.49 3.72 6.74
CA PHE A 40 -10.13 4.13 6.42
C PHE A 40 -9.19 2.93 6.28
N CYS A 41 -8.00 3.21 5.76
CA CYS A 41 -6.91 2.26 5.63
C CYS A 41 -5.59 2.79 6.22
N SER A 42 -4.66 1.88 6.45
CA SER A 42 -3.25 2.12 6.72
C SER A 42 -2.45 1.04 6.03
N PHE A 43 -1.24 1.35 5.60
CA PHE A 43 -0.23 0.38 5.25
C PHE A 43 0.29 -0.33 6.50
N LEU A 44 0.59 -1.61 6.34
CA LEU A 44 1.32 -2.43 7.30
C LEU A 44 2.27 -3.35 6.52
N PRO A 45 3.30 -3.91 7.20
CA PRO A 45 4.16 -4.89 6.58
C PRO A 45 3.36 -6.06 6.00
N LYS A 46 3.79 -6.57 4.85
CA LYS A 46 3.15 -7.73 4.21
C LYS A 46 3.22 -8.97 5.11
N THR A 47 4.30 -9.09 5.89
CA THR A 47 4.54 -10.17 6.84
C THR A 47 4.31 -9.68 8.27
N PRO A 48 3.44 -10.33 9.08
CA PRO A 48 3.26 -9.94 10.47
C PRO A 48 4.56 -10.00 11.29
N GLY A 49 4.87 -8.91 11.99
CA GLY A 49 6.04 -8.78 12.87
C GLY A 49 7.36 -8.36 12.19
N GLU A 50 7.32 -8.12 10.89
CA GLU A 50 8.36 -7.37 10.17
C GLU A 50 8.38 -5.91 10.64
N GLU A 51 9.56 -5.29 10.64
CA GLU A 51 9.72 -3.91 11.11
C GLU A 51 9.15 -2.94 10.08
N ILE A 52 8.57 -1.82 10.54
CA ILE A 52 7.90 -0.87 9.66
C ILE A 52 8.87 -0.34 8.60
N GLY A 53 10.06 0.12 9.01
CA GLY A 53 11.09 0.63 8.11
C GLY A 53 11.60 -0.41 7.10
N ASP A 54 11.72 -1.67 7.49
CA ASP A 54 12.18 -2.76 6.59
C ASP A 54 11.15 -3.09 5.50
N SER A 55 9.88 -2.81 5.76
CA SER A 55 8.76 -3.12 4.85
C SER A 55 8.37 -1.99 3.90
N GLU A 56 9.08 -0.85 3.91
CA GLU A 56 8.70 0.34 3.12
C GLU A 56 8.52 0.04 1.62
N ASP A 57 9.28 -0.90 1.07
CA ASP A 57 9.23 -1.25 -0.35
C ASP A 57 8.05 -2.13 -0.76
N ASP A 58 7.47 -2.92 0.16
CA ASP A 58 6.48 -3.96 -0.18
C ASP A 58 5.26 -4.06 0.75
N ALA A 59 5.09 -3.10 1.65
CA ALA A 59 3.91 -2.98 2.50
C ALA A 59 2.60 -2.99 1.70
N ILE A 60 1.52 -3.42 2.35
CA ILE A 60 0.20 -3.58 1.72
C ILE A 60 -0.90 -2.88 2.53
N PRO A 61 -1.99 -2.44 1.89
CA PRO A 61 -3.06 -1.74 2.58
C PRO A 61 -3.91 -2.69 3.42
N PHE A 62 -4.18 -2.26 4.65
CA PHE A 62 -5.17 -2.80 5.56
C PHE A 62 -6.22 -1.75 5.83
N CYS A 63 -7.50 -2.12 5.82
CA CYS A 63 -8.62 -1.21 6.04
C CYS A 63 -9.57 -1.74 7.12
N THR A 64 -10.49 -0.89 7.57
CA THR A 64 -11.55 -1.26 8.52
C THR A 64 -12.44 -2.40 7.98
N GLU A 65 -12.55 -2.52 6.66
CA GLU A 65 -13.20 -3.63 5.96
C GLU A 65 -12.26 -4.30 4.94
N ALA A 66 -12.52 -5.56 4.59
CA ALA A 66 -11.78 -6.24 3.53
C ALA A 66 -12.28 -5.78 2.16
N ASN A 67 -11.35 -5.50 1.24
CA ASN A 67 -11.64 -5.19 -0.16
C ASN A 67 -12.73 -4.10 -0.37
N PRO A 68 -12.65 -2.94 0.29
CA PRO A 68 -13.61 -1.86 0.08
C PRO A 68 -13.51 -1.31 -1.35
N ALA A 69 -14.63 -0.78 -1.88
CA ALA A 69 -14.69 -0.28 -3.25
C ALA A 69 -13.64 0.79 -3.57
N ASN A 70 -13.26 1.60 -2.57
CA ASN A 70 -12.28 2.67 -2.70
C ASN A 70 -10.83 2.24 -2.46
N ALA A 71 -10.59 1.01 -2.00
CA ALA A 71 -9.28 0.40 -1.83
C ALA A 71 -9.34 -1.11 -2.17
N PRO A 72 -9.55 -1.47 -3.45
CA PRO A 72 -9.68 -2.86 -3.86
C PRO A 72 -8.39 -3.64 -3.60
N GLY A 73 -8.52 -4.88 -3.15
CA GLY A 73 -7.41 -5.76 -2.78
C GLY A 73 -6.84 -5.51 -1.37
N ALA A 74 -7.29 -4.46 -0.67
CA ALA A 74 -6.86 -4.23 0.70
C ALA A 74 -7.38 -5.31 1.66
N LYS A 75 -6.54 -5.66 2.65
CA LYS A 75 -6.89 -6.59 3.71
C LYS A 75 -7.74 -5.89 4.77
N LYS A 76 -8.44 -6.67 5.60
CA LYS A 76 -9.04 -6.13 6.82
C LYS A 76 -7.99 -6.03 7.92
N PHE A 77 -7.99 -4.95 8.70
CA PHE A 77 -7.18 -4.86 9.92
C PHE A 77 -7.39 -6.09 10.80
N PRO A 78 -6.34 -6.60 11.47
CA PRO A 78 -6.51 -7.64 12.48
C PRO A 78 -7.48 -7.18 13.56
N ASN A 79 -8.32 -8.10 14.06
CA ASN A 79 -9.30 -7.77 15.08
C ASN A 79 -8.62 -7.17 16.33
N GLY A 80 -9.08 -5.98 16.73
CA GLY A 80 -8.56 -5.23 17.86
C GLY A 80 -7.22 -4.53 17.62
N PHE A 81 -6.70 -4.53 16.39
CA PHE A 81 -5.47 -3.82 16.03
C PHE A 81 -5.63 -2.30 16.15
N ILE A 82 -6.72 -1.74 15.62
CA ILE A 82 -7.06 -0.34 15.82
C ILE A 82 -7.72 -0.18 17.19
N LYS A 83 -7.19 0.73 18.02
CA LYS A 83 -7.67 0.99 19.39
C LYS A 83 -8.41 2.32 19.50
N SER A 84 -7.92 3.33 18.79
CA SER A 84 -8.64 4.58 18.55
C SER A 84 -8.37 5.08 17.12
N ALA A 85 -9.31 5.83 16.56
CA ALA A 85 -9.18 6.45 15.25
C ALA A 85 -9.96 7.77 15.26
N ASN A 86 -9.25 8.87 15.07
CA ASN A 86 -9.79 10.22 15.10
C ASN A 86 -9.69 10.82 13.68
N PHE A 87 -10.84 11.09 13.06
CA PHE A 87 -10.89 11.65 11.72
C PHE A 87 -10.87 13.16 11.74
N ALA A 88 -10.03 13.75 10.88
CA ALA A 88 -10.05 15.17 10.65
C ALA A 88 -9.93 15.49 9.16
N LYS A 89 -10.65 16.54 8.76
CA LYS A 89 -10.58 17.12 7.42
C LYS A 89 -10.17 18.58 7.52
N GLY A 90 -9.18 18.95 6.73
CA GLY A 90 -8.71 20.33 6.63
C GLY A 90 -8.57 20.79 5.18
N LYS A 91 -8.02 21.99 5.01
CA LYS A 91 -7.79 22.54 3.66
C LYS A 91 -6.74 21.69 2.92
N GLY A 92 -7.20 20.88 1.97
CA GLY A 92 -6.35 20.04 1.12
C GLY A 92 -5.87 18.75 1.76
N PHE A 93 -6.48 18.31 2.87
CA PHE A 93 -6.18 16.99 3.45
C PHE A 93 -7.38 16.36 4.16
N VAL A 94 -7.32 15.03 4.27
CA VAL A 94 -8.07 14.20 5.22
C VAL A 94 -7.07 13.33 5.97
N GLN A 95 -7.37 12.96 7.22
CA GLN A 95 -6.47 12.14 8.02
C GLN A 95 -7.20 11.27 9.02
N ILE A 96 -6.50 10.24 9.48
CA ILE A 96 -6.75 9.55 10.74
C ILE A 96 -5.50 9.67 11.61
N THR A 97 -5.69 9.96 12.88
CA THR A 97 -4.69 9.82 13.94
C THR A 97 -5.26 8.94 15.04
N GLY A 98 -4.44 8.12 15.69
CA GLY A 98 -4.96 7.24 16.73
C GLY A 98 -3.95 6.24 17.25
N THR A 99 -4.47 5.24 17.95
CA THR A 99 -3.67 4.22 18.64
C THR A 99 -3.91 2.82 18.10
N ILE A 100 -2.90 1.97 18.25
CA ILE A 100 -2.93 0.56 17.87
C ILE A 100 -2.65 -0.36 19.06
N ASP A 101 -2.99 -1.64 18.90
CA ASP A 101 -2.44 -2.72 19.68
C ASP A 101 -1.49 -3.53 18.78
N ARG A 102 -0.20 -3.18 18.86
CA ARG A 102 0.88 -3.81 18.06
C ARG A 102 0.87 -5.34 18.12
N THR A 103 0.40 -5.91 19.23
CA THR A 103 0.43 -7.37 19.45
C THR A 103 -0.50 -8.11 18.50
N LYS A 104 -1.57 -7.46 18.01
CA LYS A 104 -2.52 -8.03 17.05
C LYS A 104 -1.93 -8.24 15.66
N TYR A 105 -0.79 -7.61 15.38
CA TYR A 105 -0.02 -7.81 14.15
C TYR A 105 1.43 -8.23 14.40
N LYS A 106 1.74 -8.70 15.63
CA LYS A 106 3.07 -9.18 16.05
C LYS A 106 4.21 -8.16 15.91
N LEU A 107 3.89 -6.87 15.80
CA LEU A 107 4.89 -5.82 15.69
C LEU A 107 5.67 -5.71 17.01
N LYS A 108 6.98 -5.45 16.91
CA LYS A 108 7.89 -5.46 18.07
C LYS A 108 7.72 -4.18 18.89
N LYS A 109 7.88 -4.27 20.22
CA LYS A 109 7.93 -3.07 21.07
C LYS A 109 9.18 -2.22 20.82
N SER A 110 10.23 -2.81 20.25
CA SER A 110 11.48 -2.11 19.93
C SER A 110 11.47 -1.44 18.55
N ASP A 111 10.41 -1.64 17.76
CA ASP A 111 10.29 -1.04 16.44
C ASP A 111 9.77 0.39 16.59
N GLY A 112 10.64 1.35 16.29
CA GLY A 112 10.34 2.80 16.37
C GLY A 112 9.49 3.32 15.21
N GLY A 113 9.17 2.46 14.24
CA GLY A 113 8.30 2.80 13.12
C GLY A 113 9.04 3.16 11.84
N GLY A 114 8.30 3.80 10.94
CA GLY A 114 8.74 4.18 9.59
C GLY A 114 7.64 4.98 8.89
N GLN A 115 7.88 5.36 7.63
CA GLN A 115 6.93 6.16 6.87
C GLN A 115 6.71 5.57 5.47
N TYR A 116 5.46 5.16 5.22
CA TYR A 116 4.99 4.89 3.87
C TYR A 116 4.49 6.18 3.22
N ASP A 117 4.82 6.37 1.95
CA ASP A 117 4.37 7.50 1.15
C ASP A 117 4.25 7.12 -0.35
N THR A 118 4.03 8.10 -1.22
CA THR A 118 3.89 7.87 -2.67
C THR A 118 5.11 7.25 -3.37
N LYS A 119 6.27 7.20 -2.73
CA LYS A 119 7.50 6.61 -3.25
C LYS A 119 7.65 5.15 -2.84
N ALA A 120 7.20 4.79 -1.64
CA ALA A 120 7.38 3.47 -1.05
C ALA A 120 6.14 3.13 -0.18
N PRO A 121 5.40 2.04 -0.50
CA PRO A 121 5.72 1.02 -1.50
C PRO A 121 5.38 1.43 -2.95
N SER A 122 5.96 0.74 -3.93
CA SER A 122 5.77 1.08 -5.34
C SER A 122 4.30 0.98 -5.77
N GLY A 123 3.79 2.05 -6.40
CA GLY A 123 2.40 2.12 -6.83
C GLY A 123 1.40 2.41 -5.71
N ALA A 124 1.87 2.80 -4.52
CA ALA A 124 1.03 3.26 -3.44
C ALA A 124 0.31 4.56 -3.79
N VAL A 125 -0.99 4.59 -3.55
CA VAL A 125 -1.83 5.77 -3.79
C VAL A 125 -2.86 5.93 -2.69
N CYS A 126 -3.20 7.18 -2.36
CA CYS A 126 -4.41 7.45 -1.59
C CYS A 126 -5.54 7.89 -2.52
N LYS A 127 -6.69 7.23 -2.40
CA LYS A 127 -7.85 7.46 -3.25
C LYS A 127 -8.27 8.93 -3.27
N GLY A 128 -8.21 9.56 -4.44
CA GLY A 128 -8.63 10.95 -4.65
C GLY A 128 -7.59 12.01 -4.28
N PHE A 129 -6.39 11.61 -3.86
CA PHE A 129 -5.32 12.50 -3.45
C PHE A 129 -4.03 12.24 -4.24
N LYS A 130 -3.18 13.27 -4.35
CA LYS A 130 -1.92 13.18 -5.09
C LYS A 130 -0.76 12.69 -4.23
N ASN A 131 -0.87 12.87 -2.93
CA ASN A 131 0.16 12.53 -1.95
C ASN A 131 -0.49 11.91 -0.73
N PHE A 132 0.30 11.14 0.02
CA PHE A 132 -0.05 10.73 1.37
C PHE A 132 1.22 10.56 2.20
N VAL A 133 1.05 10.56 3.51
CA VAL A 133 2.03 10.04 4.47
C VAL A 133 1.29 9.11 5.41
N ASN A 134 1.92 7.99 5.75
CA ASN A 134 1.39 7.04 6.70
C ASN A 134 2.52 6.52 7.58
N LEU A 135 2.44 6.80 8.87
CA LEU A 135 3.40 6.32 9.85
C LEU A 135 2.71 5.35 10.81
N VAL A 136 3.46 4.34 11.23
CA VAL A 136 3.08 3.35 12.23
C VAL A 136 4.24 3.27 13.21
N GLU A 137 3.97 3.43 14.50
CA GLU A 137 4.98 3.53 15.57
C GLU A 137 4.68 2.49 16.66
N PRO A 138 5.16 1.24 16.46
CA PRO A 138 4.82 0.14 17.38
C PRO A 138 5.32 0.34 18.82
N ASP A 139 6.48 0.95 19.01
CA ASP A 139 7.09 1.21 20.32
C ASP A 139 6.17 2.00 21.27
N ILE A 140 5.46 3.00 20.74
CA ILE A 140 4.52 3.85 21.47
C ILE A 140 3.05 3.60 21.12
N ASN A 141 2.75 2.59 20.29
CA ASN A 141 1.39 2.17 19.90
C ASN A 141 0.57 3.27 19.21
N THR A 142 1.19 4.09 18.36
CA THR A 142 0.51 5.13 17.59
C THR A 142 0.56 4.85 16.10
N PHE A 143 -0.40 5.41 15.37
CA PHE A 143 -0.38 5.43 13.92
C PHE A 143 -1.07 6.69 13.40
N CYS A 144 -0.76 7.03 12.16
CA CYS A 144 -1.40 8.13 11.47
C CYS A 144 -1.32 7.93 9.97
N ILE A 145 -2.35 8.40 9.29
CA ILE A 145 -2.39 8.47 7.83
C ILE A 145 -3.01 9.80 7.44
N ARG A 146 -2.39 10.51 6.50
CA ARG A 146 -2.94 11.73 5.92
C ARG A 146 -2.84 11.65 4.41
N CYS A 147 -3.95 11.91 3.73
CA CYS A 147 -4.01 12.05 2.29
C CYS A 147 -4.11 13.52 1.91
N CYS A 148 -3.33 13.94 0.92
CA CYS A 148 -3.06 15.35 0.63
C CYS A 148 -3.16 15.70 -0.85
N THR A 149 -3.60 16.92 -1.13
CA THR A 149 -3.61 17.48 -2.49
C THR A 149 -2.21 17.75 -3.03
N ASP A 150 -1.24 17.98 -2.16
CA ASP A 150 0.16 18.32 -2.49
C ASP A 150 1.12 17.94 -1.35
N THR A 151 2.42 17.98 -1.65
CA THR A 151 3.51 17.63 -0.71
C THR A 151 3.69 18.63 0.44
N LYS A 152 3.16 19.85 0.35
CA LYS A 152 3.26 20.81 1.47
C LYS A 152 2.34 20.44 2.62
N LYS A 153 1.32 19.61 2.37
CA LYS A 153 0.38 19.12 3.40
C LYS A 153 0.76 17.74 3.97
N CYS A 154 1.62 17.01 3.27
CA CYS A 154 2.10 15.67 3.61
C CYS A 154 3.63 15.70 3.60
N ASN A 155 4.24 15.89 4.78
CA ASN A 155 5.68 16.07 4.87
C ASN A 155 6.43 14.74 4.82
N THR A 156 7.11 14.49 3.69
CA THR A 156 7.89 13.27 3.47
C THR A 156 9.35 13.35 3.93
N GLY A 157 9.78 14.49 4.49
CA GLY A 157 11.18 14.75 4.89
C GLY A 157 11.45 14.58 6.38
N LYS A 158 10.45 14.13 7.16
CA LYS A 158 10.48 14.06 8.63
C LYS A 158 10.07 12.67 9.14
N SER A 159 10.41 11.63 8.41
CA SER A 159 9.97 10.25 8.69
C SER A 159 10.39 9.76 10.09
N THR A 160 11.49 10.25 10.64
CA THR A 160 11.98 9.90 11.98
C THR A 160 11.44 10.77 13.12
N GLU A 161 10.70 11.85 12.82
CA GLU A 161 10.11 12.73 13.84
C GLU A 161 8.76 12.19 14.37
N GLY A 162 8.19 11.20 13.70
CA GLY A 162 7.03 10.47 14.16
C GLY A 162 5.67 11.12 13.87
N CYS A 163 4.61 10.42 14.26
CA CYS A 163 3.24 10.75 13.89
C CYS A 163 2.80 12.12 14.38
N ALA A 164 3.00 12.42 15.67
CA ALA A 164 2.54 13.66 16.27
C ALA A 164 3.15 14.91 15.60
N VAL A 165 4.34 14.78 15.01
CA VAL A 165 5.01 15.88 14.30
C VAL A 165 4.62 15.93 12.82
N VAL A 166 4.57 14.79 12.13
CA VAL A 166 4.25 14.74 10.68
C VAL A 166 2.77 14.98 10.42
N VAL A 167 1.90 14.41 11.26
CA VAL A 167 0.44 14.51 11.17
C VAL A 167 -0.12 14.96 12.52
N PRO A 168 -0.03 16.26 12.87
CA PRO A 168 -0.64 16.74 14.11
C PRO A 168 -2.14 16.41 14.17
N GLY A 169 -2.60 15.94 15.32
CA GLY A 169 -3.96 15.46 15.53
C GLY A 169 -4.18 14.89 16.93
N ASP A 170 -5.31 14.21 17.09
CA ASP A 170 -5.69 13.54 18.33
C ASP A 170 -5.24 12.07 18.31
N TYR A 171 -4.49 11.67 19.33
CA TYR A 171 -3.94 10.32 19.53
C TYR A 171 -4.47 9.66 20.81
N SER A 172 -5.54 10.19 21.38
CA SER A 172 -6.27 9.54 22.47
C SER A 172 -7.19 8.42 21.99
#